data_AF-A0A8T7BMU8-F1
#
_entry.id   AF-A0A8T7BMU8-F1
#
_cell.length_a   1.000
_cell.length_b   1.000
_cell.length_c   1.000
_cell.angle_alpha   90.00
_cell.angle_beta   90.00
_cell.angle_gamma   90.00
#
_symmetry.space_group_name_H-M   'P 1'
#
loop_
_entity.id
_entity.type
_entity.pdbx_description
1 polymer ?
#
loop_
_entity_poly.entity_id
_entity_poly.type
_entity_poly.pdbx_seq_one_letter_code
_entity_poly.pdbx_strand_id
1 'polypeptide(L)'
;MTNGVSRRNLLLSTIIGIFGIAAYSNHRGIRYPLMSWEPEMPANSIRRNSNLFMLDQLLALPSKDATEVAMRALGPEPKLTISPSKTSSQLQLRLNNVSPRARLIRDGSIGSQVEEKTLGLTRQITISLEPGSEIELRWQLPQHEGLQFAAIGDTGAGSELEWCIKRAAELGATFLFHLGDFNYAEGDYARALHAFESAEIPCYVSVGNHDFHDRGLVYADFLTRIGPFNSAFSLGKTRFVNLDTAASFMPISGGARGRFVQQMVADTQIDQHTIIVTHRPLVDPDKDDDHDLGSKRERAWLLEKFEAMGADTMLCGHIHIFSRSQIGSLDQIVVGQGLGHQDLLVNDITESKIALGTIQSGGAVEWQFLPLMMPLTLHCHPRTEAVKATLRNGPHAQSVAAVDQACASGHKKSARAASKAL
;
A
#
# COMPACT_ATOMS: atom_id res chain seq x y z
N MET A 1 -35.92 -13.38 51.28
CA MET A 1 -34.57 -13.97 51.38
C MET A 1 -33.74 -13.44 50.22
N THR A 2 -32.84 -12.51 50.51
CA THR A 2 -31.95 -11.87 49.54
C THR A 2 -30.74 -12.78 49.33
N ASN A 3 -30.60 -13.36 48.13
CA ASN A 3 -29.44 -14.18 47.78
C ASN A 3 -28.21 -13.29 47.67
N GLY A 4 -27.39 -13.28 48.72
CA GLY A 4 -26.09 -12.61 48.73
C GLY A 4 -25.14 -13.31 47.76
N VAL A 5 -24.86 -12.67 46.63
CA VAL A 5 -23.77 -13.08 45.74
C VAL A 5 -22.46 -12.94 46.52
N SER A 6 -21.80 -14.07 46.77
CA SER A 6 -20.52 -14.12 47.50
C SER A 6 -19.44 -13.32 46.75
N ARG A 7 -18.65 -12.52 47.46
CA ARG A 7 -17.52 -11.73 46.89
C ARG A 7 -16.55 -12.59 46.06
N ARG A 8 -16.42 -13.89 46.37
CA ARG A 8 -15.62 -14.84 45.59
C ARG A 8 -16.22 -15.12 44.20
N ASN A 9 -17.55 -15.23 44.11
CA ASN A 9 -18.22 -15.45 42.82
C ASN A 9 -18.18 -14.18 41.96
N LEU A 10 -18.21 -13.00 42.58
CA LEU A 10 -18.00 -11.73 41.90
C LEU A 10 -16.56 -11.59 41.37
N LEU A 11 -15.55 -11.94 42.18
CA LEU A 11 -14.15 -11.92 41.75
C LEU A 11 -13.87 -12.94 40.63
N LEU A 12 -14.42 -14.15 40.72
CA LEU A 12 -14.29 -15.18 39.69
C LEU A 12 -14.98 -14.78 38.38
N SER A 13 -16.18 -14.22 38.42
CA SER A 13 -16.87 -13.73 37.21
C SER A 13 -16.16 -12.52 36.60
N THR A 14 -15.55 -11.66 37.41
CA THR A 14 -14.74 -10.53 36.94
C THR A 14 -13.45 -11.01 36.28
N ILE A 15 -12.77 -12.01 36.87
CA ILE A 15 -11.55 -12.61 36.30
C ILE A 15 -11.87 -13.35 34.99
N ILE A 16 -12.91 -14.17 34.93
CA ILE A 16 -13.35 -14.84 33.70
C ILE A 16 -13.79 -13.83 32.64
N GLY A 17 -14.49 -12.76 33.03
CA GLY A 17 -14.87 -11.67 32.14
C GLY A 17 -13.65 -10.92 31.56
N ILE A 18 -12.66 -10.60 32.39
CA ILE A 18 -11.42 -9.94 31.95
C ILE A 18 -10.59 -10.84 31.03
N PHE A 19 -10.41 -12.11 31.38
CA PHE A 19 -9.70 -13.08 30.52
C PHE A 19 -10.46 -13.33 29.21
N GLY A 20 -11.78 -13.39 29.25
CA GLY A 20 -12.62 -13.52 28.06
C GLY A 20 -12.51 -12.32 27.12
N ILE A 21 -12.53 -11.10 27.66
CA ILE A 21 -12.34 -9.87 26.87
C ILE A 21 -10.92 -9.81 26.30
N ALA A 22 -9.89 -10.14 27.09
CA ALA A 22 -8.50 -10.14 26.62
C ALA A 22 -8.28 -11.17 25.49
N ALA A 23 -8.82 -12.39 25.64
CA ALA A 23 -8.72 -13.43 24.62
C ALA A 23 -9.51 -13.05 23.35
N TYR A 24 -10.73 -12.53 23.50
CA TYR A 24 -11.53 -12.03 22.39
C TYR A 24 -10.83 -10.89 21.67
N SER A 25 -10.23 -9.97 22.43
CA SER A 25 -9.50 -8.83 21.90
C SER A 25 -8.27 -9.25 21.12
N ASN A 26 -7.51 -10.21 21.63
CA ASN A 26 -6.38 -10.78 20.91
C ASN A 26 -6.83 -11.52 19.64
N HIS A 27 -7.95 -12.25 19.71
CA HIS A 27 -8.50 -12.95 18.56
C HIS A 27 -9.01 -11.99 17.47
N ARG A 28 -9.76 -10.94 17.84
CA ARG A 28 -10.24 -9.93 16.89
C ARG A 28 -9.14 -9.01 16.39
N GLY A 29 -8.11 -8.77 17.20
CA GLY A 29 -7.07 -7.77 16.95
C GLY A 29 -7.55 -6.38 17.32
N ILE A 30 -6.77 -5.67 18.14
CA ILE A 30 -7.00 -4.25 18.48
C ILE A 30 -6.10 -3.38 17.62
N ARG A 31 -6.62 -2.21 17.22
CA ARG A 31 -5.85 -1.11 16.65
C ARG A 31 -5.80 0.04 17.64
N TYR A 32 -4.60 0.37 18.12
CA TYR A 32 -4.30 1.54 18.94
C TYR A 32 -3.67 2.64 18.05
N PRO A 33 -3.99 3.94 18.24
CA PRO A 33 -4.69 4.59 19.36
C PRO A 33 -6.22 4.72 19.21
N LEU A 34 -6.79 4.40 18.05
CA LEU A 34 -8.24 4.54 17.83
C LEU A 34 -9.11 3.60 18.68
N MET A 35 -8.51 2.58 19.30
CA MET A 35 -9.21 1.57 20.10
C MET A 35 -10.33 0.88 19.30
N SER A 36 -10.05 0.55 18.04
CA SER A 36 -10.96 -0.18 17.17
C SER A 36 -10.54 -1.63 17.00
N TRP A 37 -11.47 -2.49 16.56
CA TRP A 37 -11.13 -3.84 16.10
C TRP A 37 -10.50 -3.77 14.71
N GLU A 38 -9.72 -4.81 14.37
CA GLU A 38 -9.28 -4.96 12.99
C GLU A 38 -10.48 -5.12 12.05
N PRO A 39 -10.47 -4.40 10.91
CA PRO A 39 -11.58 -4.44 9.98
C PRO A 39 -11.64 -5.80 9.27
N GLU A 40 -12.81 -6.11 8.71
CA GLU A 40 -12.95 -7.26 7.84
C GLU A 40 -12.16 -7.02 6.54
N MET A 41 -11.44 -8.05 6.11
CA MET A 41 -10.68 -7.99 4.87
C MET A 41 -11.66 -8.03 3.68
N PRO A 42 -11.34 -7.35 2.56
CA PRO A 42 -12.16 -7.38 1.36
C PRO A 42 -12.45 -8.82 0.91
N ALA A 43 -13.67 -9.05 0.41
CA ALA A 43 -14.07 -10.36 -0.07
C ALA A 43 -13.23 -10.80 -1.28
N ASN A 44 -12.82 -12.07 -1.28
CA ASN A 44 -12.15 -12.72 -2.42
C ASN A 44 -13.15 -13.27 -3.46
N SER A 45 -14.43 -12.98 -3.31
CA SER A 45 -15.45 -13.34 -4.28
C SER A 45 -16.64 -12.40 -4.22
N ILE A 46 -17.30 -12.21 -5.36
CA ILE A 46 -18.51 -11.40 -5.47
C ILE A 46 -19.53 -12.08 -6.37
N ARG A 47 -20.82 -11.82 -6.13
CA ARG A 47 -21.91 -12.25 -6.99
C ARG A 47 -22.54 -11.05 -7.69
N ARG A 48 -22.59 -11.08 -9.02
CA ARG A 48 -23.20 -10.03 -9.87
C ARG A 48 -23.84 -10.68 -11.10
N ASN A 49 -25.03 -10.23 -11.47
CA ASN A 49 -25.76 -10.73 -12.66
C ASN A 49 -25.85 -12.27 -12.72
N SER A 50 -26.18 -12.91 -11.59
CA SER A 50 -26.23 -14.37 -11.41
C SER A 50 -24.89 -15.12 -11.50
N ASN A 51 -23.81 -14.45 -11.88
CA ASN A 51 -22.46 -15.01 -11.95
C ASN A 51 -21.71 -14.85 -10.62
N LEU A 52 -20.90 -15.85 -10.29
CA LEU A 52 -19.94 -15.80 -9.17
C LEU A 52 -18.56 -15.50 -9.76
N PHE A 53 -17.90 -14.50 -9.19
CA PHE A 53 -16.55 -14.09 -9.55
C PHE A 53 -15.64 -14.41 -8.38
N MET A 54 -14.59 -15.18 -8.63
CA MET A 54 -13.49 -15.42 -7.69
C MET A 54 -12.35 -14.46 -8.02
N LEU A 55 -11.90 -13.73 -7.00
CA LEU A 55 -10.98 -12.60 -7.10
C LEU A 55 -9.63 -13.01 -6.51
N ASP A 56 -8.59 -13.07 -7.35
CA ASP A 56 -7.22 -13.31 -6.94
C ASP A 56 -6.35 -12.10 -7.30
N GLN A 57 -5.76 -11.49 -6.27
CA GLN A 57 -5.13 -10.16 -6.35
C GLN A 57 -6.02 -9.09 -6.99
N LEU A 58 -7.33 -9.15 -6.70
CA LEU A 58 -8.33 -8.22 -7.19
C LEU A 58 -9.18 -7.70 -6.03
N LEU A 59 -9.44 -6.40 -6.04
CA LEU A 59 -10.40 -5.75 -5.17
C LEU A 59 -11.64 -5.37 -5.97
N ALA A 60 -12.82 -5.80 -5.52
CA ALA A 60 -14.08 -5.32 -6.07
C ALA A 60 -14.33 -3.87 -5.64
N LEU A 61 -14.59 -3.00 -6.62
CA LEU A 61 -14.88 -1.59 -6.38
C LEU A 61 -16.39 -1.35 -6.36
N PRO A 62 -16.88 -0.35 -5.60
CA PRO A 62 -18.24 0.15 -5.77
C PRO A 62 -18.46 0.65 -7.20
N SER A 63 -19.54 0.21 -7.84
CA SER A 63 -19.98 0.69 -9.15
C SER A 63 -21.34 1.34 -9.05
N LYS A 64 -21.53 2.48 -9.75
CA LYS A 64 -22.84 3.13 -9.90
C LYS A 64 -23.69 2.44 -10.98
N ASP A 65 -23.04 1.74 -11.90
CA ASP A 65 -23.70 0.96 -12.93
C ASP A 65 -23.84 -0.48 -12.44
N ALA A 66 -25.09 -0.91 -12.23
CA ALA A 66 -25.40 -2.26 -11.76
C ALA A 66 -24.98 -3.35 -12.76
N THR A 67 -24.71 -2.98 -14.01
CA THR A 67 -24.30 -3.89 -15.08
C THR A 67 -22.77 -4.01 -15.21
N GLU A 68 -22.00 -3.06 -14.66
CA GLU A 68 -20.54 -3.06 -14.66
C GLU A 68 -19.97 -3.73 -13.39
N VAL A 69 -19.02 -4.65 -13.56
CA VAL A 69 -18.16 -5.14 -12.48
C VAL A 69 -16.85 -4.36 -12.49
N ALA A 70 -16.71 -3.43 -11.56
CA ALA A 70 -15.52 -2.63 -11.39
C ALA A 70 -14.55 -3.29 -10.40
N MET A 71 -13.26 -3.34 -10.74
CA MET A 71 -12.22 -3.95 -9.93
C MET A 71 -10.91 -3.13 -10.00
N ARG A 72 -10.06 -3.33 -8.99
CA ARG A 72 -8.68 -2.81 -8.94
C ARG A 72 -7.71 -3.97 -8.74
N ALA A 73 -6.64 -4.01 -9.52
CA ALA A 73 -5.57 -4.98 -9.32
C ALA A 73 -4.75 -4.65 -8.05
N LEU A 74 -4.51 -5.67 -7.24
CA LEU A 74 -3.76 -5.62 -5.98
C LEU A 74 -2.32 -6.14 -6.13
N GLY A 75 -2.01 -6.69 -7.30
CA GLY A 75 -0.66 -7.06 -7.71
C GLY A 75 -0.52 -7.00 -9.23
N PRO A 76 0.67 -7.26 -9.78
CA PRO A 76 0.97 -7.03 -11.20
C PRO A 76 0.37 -8.08 -12.13
N GLU A 77 0.07 -9.27 -11.60
CA GLU A 77 -0.52 -10.37 -12.35
C GLU A 77 -1.83 -10.87 -11.72
N PRO A 78 -2.90 -10.05 -11.73
CA PRO A 78 -4.18 -10.43 -11.15
C PRO A 78 -4.88 -11.53 -11.96
N LYS A 79 -5.77 -12.26 -11.27
CA LYS A 79 -6.57 -13.33 -11.85
C LYS A 79 -8.03 -13.23 -11.44
N LEU A 80 -8.90 -13.45 -12.43
CA LEU A 80 -10.36 -13.49 -12.26
C LEU A 80 -10.89 -14.82 -12.78
N THR A 81 -11.60 -15.56 -11.95
CA THR A 81 -12.35 -16.75 -12.39
C THR A 81 -13.84 -16.48 -12.31
N ILE A 82 -14.57 -16.70 -13.40
CA ILE A 82 -16.02 -16.55 -13.46
C ILE A 82 -16.62 -17.95 -13.53
N SER A 83 -17.38 -18.31 -12.48
CA SER A 83 -17.99 -19.63 -12.36
C SER A 83 -19.14 -19.81 -13.36
N PRO A 84 -19.46 -21.07 -13.73
CA PRO A 84 -20.60 -21.39 -14.57
C PRO A 84 -21.93 -20.81 -14.09
N SER A 85 -22.68 -20.21 -15.03
CA SER A 85 -24.06 -19.77 -14.83
C SER A 85 -25.03 -20.62 -15.65
N LYS A 86 -26.29 -20.70 -15.21
CA LYS A 86 -27.37 -21.40 -15.94
C LYS A 86 -27.86 -20.64 -17.16
N THR A 87 -27.52 -19.36 -17.28
CA THR A 87 -28.02 -18.47 -18.33
C THR A 87 -26.84 -17.85 -19.07
N SER A 88 -27.03 -17.60 -20.36
CA SER A 88 -26.12 -16.75 -21.13
C SER A 88 -26.07 -15.37 -20.49
N SER A 89 -24.91 -14.74 -20.46
CA SER A 89 -24.78 -13.38 -19.92
C SER A 89 -23.76 -12.57 -20.70
N GLN A 90 -24.09 -11.30 -20.91
CA GLN A 90 -23.14 -10.29 -21.37
C GLN A 90 -22.63 -9.54 -20.15
N LEU A 91 -21.32 -9.53 -19.95
CA LEU A 91 -20.67 -8.88 -18.83
C LEU A 91 -19.80 -7.73 -19.31
N GLN A 92 -19.87 -6.63 -18.56
CA GLN A 92 -18.95 -5.51 -18.70
C GLN A 92 -18.08 -5.45 -17.46
N LEU A 93 -16.77 -5.57 -17.63
CA LEU A 93 -15.79 -5.48 -16.56
C LEU A 93 -14.91 -4.26 -16.78
N ARG A 94 -14.56 -3.59 -15.69
CA ARG A 94 -13.54 -2.55 -15.68
C ARG A 94 -12.51 -2.88 -14.61
N LEU A 95 -11.28 -3.13 -15.05
CA LEU A 95 -10.17 -3.45 -14.17
C LEU A 95 -9.10 -2.35 -14.25
N ASN A 96 -8.90 -1.62 -13.16
CA ASN A 96 -7.86 -0.58 -13.06
C ASN A 96 -6.57 -1.14 -12.43
N ASN A 97 -5.48 -0.36 -12.48
CA ASN A 97 -4.19 -0.62 -11.85
C ASN A 97 -3.41 -1.80 -12.50
N VAL A 98 -3.62 -2.03 -13.79
CA VAL A 98 -2.93 -3.09 -14.55
C VAL A 98 -1.92 -2.45 -15.51
N SER A 99 -0.65 -2.86 -15.40
CA SER A 99 0.42 -2.36 -16.26
C SER A 99 0.04 -2.47 -17.74
N PRO A 100 0.25 -1.45 -18.60
CA PRO A 100 -0.07 -1.53 -20.04
C PRO A 100 0.70 -2.65 -20.76
N ARG A 101 1.79 -3.14 -20.16
CA ARG A 101 2.61 -4.24 -20.68
C ARG A 101 2.03 -5.63 -20.38
N ALA A 102 1.11 -5.73 -19.42
CA ALA A 102 0.47 -7.00 -19.07
C ALA A 102 -0.51 -7.43 -20.17
N ARG A 103 -0.44 -8.71 -20.54
CA ARG A 103 -1.27 -9.33 -21.57
C ARG A 103 -2.37 -10.17 -20.94
N LEU A 104 -3.57 -10.08 -21.48
CA LEU A 104 -4.66 -10.96 -21.11
C LEU A 104 -4.44 -12.37 -21.68
N ILE A 105 -4.36 -13.35 -20.79
CA ILE A 105 -4.44 -14.78 -21.06
C ILE A 105 -5.81 -15.26 -20.62
N ARG A 106 -6.43 -16.09 -21.45
CA ARG A 106 -7.75 -16.67 -21.19
C ARG A 106 -7.66 -18.18 -21.23
N ASP A 107 -8.26 -18.81 -20.23
CA ASP A 107 -8.45 -20.26 -20.18
C ASP A 107 -9.93 -20.56 -19.93
N GLY A 108 -10.45 -21.63 -20.55
CA GLY A 108 -11.86 -22.00 -20.44
C GLY A 108 -12.60 -22.06 -21.78
N SER A 109 -13.94 -22.09 -21.72
CA SER A 109 -14.83 -22.51 -22.82
C SER A 109 -14.56 -21.84 -24.18
N ILE A 110 -14.37 -22.68 -25.21
CA ILE A 110 -14.10 -22.32 -26.62
C ILE A 110 -15.19 -21.42 -27.24
N GLY A 111 -16.40 -21.39 -26.66
CA GLY A 111 -17.53 -20.59 -27.15
C GLY A 111 -17.65 -19.17 -26.59
N SER A 112 -16.98 -18.84 -25.47
CA SER A 112 -17.09 -17.51 -24.87
C SER A 112 -16.24 -16.48 -25.61
N GLN A 113 -16.83 -15.34 -25.97
CA GLN A 113 -16.11 -14.23 -26.59
C GLN A 113 -15.64 -13.26 -25.50
N VAL A 114 -14.37 -12.86 -25.58
CA VAL A 114 -13.75 -11.89 -24.67
C VAL A 114 -13.06 -10.84 -25.52
N GLU A 115 -13.46 -9.59 -25.35
CA GLU A 115 -12.82 -8.43 -25.98
C GLU A 115 -12.24 -7.55 -24.89
N GLU A 116 -10.98 -7.13 -25.06
CA GLU A 116 -10.29 -6.22 -24.14
C GLU A 116 -9.88 -4.94 -24.88
N LYS A 117 -10.14 -3.79 -24.24
CA LYS A 117 -9.58 -2.50 -24.61
C LYS A 117 -8.73 -1.96 -23.47
N THR A 118 -7.51 -1.53 -23.80
CA THR A 118 -6.57 -0.93 -22.84
C THR A 118 -6.63 0.60 -22.93
N LEU A 119 -6.79 1.26 -21.78
CA LEU A 119 -6.82 2.72 -21.61
C LEU A 119 -5.92 3.08 -20.42
N GLY A 120 -4.65 3.39 -20.69
CA GLY A 120 -3.65 3.57 -19.63
C GLY A 120 -3.57 2.31 -18.74
N LEU A 121 -3.77 2.49 -17.43
CA LEU A 121 -3.81 1.38 -16.46
C LEU A 121 -5.16 0.64 -16.39
N THR A 122 -6.16 1.07 -17.16
CA THR A 122 -7.50 0.49 -17.13
C THR A 122 -7.70 -0.48 -18.29
N ARG A 123 -8.29 -1.64 -17.97
CA ARG A 123 -8.81 -2.62 -18.92
C ARG A 123 -10.33 -2.55 -18.91
N GLN A 124 -10.90 -2.37 -20.08
CA GLN A 124 -12.34 -2.52 -20.33
C GLN A 124 -12.54 -3.85 -21.01
N ILE A 125 -13.28 -4.76 -20.39
CA ILE A 125 -13.49 -6.12 -20.89
C ILE A 125 -14.98 -6.35 -21.12
N THR A 126 -15.33 -6.78 -22.32
CA THR A 126 -16.68 -7.27 -22.63
C THR A 126 -16.60 -8.78 -22.80
N ILE A 127 -17.48 -9.51 -22.10
CA ILE A 127 -17.54 -10.97 -22.15
C ILE A 127 -18.94 -11.41 -22.54
N SER A 128 -19.04 -12.27 -23.55
CA SER A 128 -20.23 -13.04 -23.87
C SER A 128 -20.04 -14.46 -23.35
N LEU A 129 -20.71 -14.78 -22.23
CA LEU A 129 -20.63 -16.08 -21.57
C LEU A 129 -21.78 -16.99 -22.00
N GLU A 130 -21.42 -18.19 -22.45
CA GLU A 130 -22.36 -19.27 -22.71
C GLU A 130 -22.80 -19.97 -21.40
N PRO A 131 -24.04 -20.50 -21.32
CA PRO A 131 -24.49 -21.29 -20.18
C PRO A 131 -23.53 -22.43 -19.86
N GLY A 132 -23.27 -22.66 -18.58
CA GLY A 132 -22.41 -23.74 -18.11
C GLY A 132 -20.91 -23.50 -18.29
N SER A 133 -20.50 -22.36 -18.85
CA SER A 133 -19.08 -22.05 -19.10
C SER A 133 -18.38 -21.47 -17.88
N GLU A 134 -17.20 -22.00 -17.59
CA GLU A 134 -16.22 -21.37 -16.70
C GLU A 134 -15.18 -20.64 -17.56
N ILE A 135 -14.78 -19.46 -17.12
CA ILE A 135 -13.66 -18.74 -17.74
C ILE A 135 -12.73 -18.20 -16.67
N GLU A 136 -11.44 -18.33 -16.95
CA GLU A 136 -10.36 -17.75 -16.18
C GLU A 136 -9.65 -16.70 -17.03
N LEU A 137 -9.52 -15.51 -16.48
CA LEU A 137 -8.79 -14.38 -17.06
C LEU A 137 -7.57 -14.08 -16.20
N ARG A 138 -6.40 -14.06 -16.82
CA ARG A 138 -5.12 -13.77 -16.17
C ARG A 138 -4.43 -12.63 -16.90
N TRP A 139 -3.98 -11.61 -16.18
CA TRP A 139 -3.12 -10.58 -16.76
C TRP A 139 -1.69 -10.93 -16.40
N GLN A 140 -0.82 -11.10 -17.39
CA GLN A 140 0.55 -11.54 -17.17
C GLN A 140 1.56 -10.60 -17.80
N LEU A 141 2.62 -10.28 -17.06
CA LEU A 141 3.75 -9.54 -17.59
C LEU A 141 4.58 -10.46 -18.50
N PRO A 142 5.16 -9.92 -19.58
CA PRO A 142 5.86 -10.75 -20.56
C PRO A 142 7.15 -11.39 -20.01
N GLN A 143 7.76 -10.78 -19.00
CA GLN A 143 8.96 -11.28 -18.33
C GLN A 143 9.03 -10.72 -16.91
N HIS A 144 9.62 -11.49 -15.99
CA HIS A 144 9.87 -11.07 -14.61
C HIS A 144 11.34 -10.67 -14.37
N GLU A 145 12.27 -11.31 -15.06
CA GLU A 145 13.70 -10.98 -14.97
C GLU A 145 14.00 -9.59 -15.57
N GLY A 146 14.83 -8.82 -14.85
CA GLY A 146 15.16 -7.44 -15.18
C GLY A 146 14.01 -6.46 -14.97
N LEU A 147 12.87 -6.92 -14.43
CA LEU A 147 11.77 -6.02 -14.10
C LEU A 147 12.19 -5.11 -12.95
N GLN A 148 11.94 -3.81 -13.15
CA GLN A 148 12.21 -2.80 -12.14
C GLN A 148 10.92 -2.37 -11.46
N PHE A 149 10.97 -2.13 -10.16
CA PHE A 149 9.90 -1.51 -9.38
C PHE A 149 10.46 -0.45 -8.47
N ALA A 150 9.65 0.56 -8.14
CA ALA A 150 10.05 1.62 -7.23
C ALA A 150 9.38 1.45 -5.86
N ALA A 151 9.95 2.05 -4.83
CA ALA A 151 9.32 2.20 -3.52
C ALA A 151 9.58 3.58 -2.91
N ILE A 152 8.53 4.21 -2.39
CA ILE A 152 8.59 5.46 -1.62
C ILE A 152 7.35 5.62 -0.74
N GLY A 153 7.50 6.19 0.45
CA GLY A 153 6.40 6.52 1.36
C GLY A 153 6.36 8.00 1.72
N ASP A 154 5.37 8.35 2.54
CA ASP A 154 5.29 9.67 3.19
C ASP A 154 5.26 10.82 2.18
N THR A 155 4.45 10.67 1.12
CA THR A 155 4.32 11.67 0.05
C THR A 155 3.29 12.74 0.38
N GLY A 156 2.36 12.44 1.30
CA GLY A 156 1.08 13.13 1.32
C GLY A 156 0.31 12.92 0.02
N ALA A 157 -0.55 13.86 -0.35
CA ALA A 157 -1.33 13.81 -1.58
C ALA A 157 -1.04 15.00 -2.49
N GLY A 158 -1.63 15.00 -3.68
CA GLY A 158 -1.48 16.08 -4.65
C GLY A 158 -0.15 15.99 -5.38
N SER A 159 0.49 17.14 -5.61
CA SER A 159 1.63 17.27 -6.51
C SER A 159 2.86 16.45 -6.10
N GLU A 160 3.08 16.26 -4.80
CA GLU A 160 4.20 15.51 -4.24
C GLU A 160 4.06 14.03 -4.58
N LEU A 161 2.87 13.46 -4.38
CA LEU A 161 2.54 12.09 -4.78
C LEU A 161 2.59 11.92 -6.31
N GLU A 162 1.99 12.85 -7.06
CA GLU A 162 2.03 12.84 -8.53
C GLU A 162 3.47 12.85 -9.05
N TRP A 163 4.34 13.66 -8.43
CA TRP A 163 5.77 13.67 -8.75
C TRP A 163 6.44 12.35 -8.45
N CYS A 164 6.19 11.74 -7.29
CA CYS A 164 6.77 10.45 -6.93
C CYS A 164 6.39 9.35 -7.92
N ILE A 165 5.12 9.30 -8.33
CA ILE A 165 4.63 8.36 -9.35
C ILE A 165 5.32 8.61 -10.69
N LYS A 166 5.35 9.86 -11.14
CA LYS A 166 6.00 10.25 -12.40
C LYS A 166 7.49 9.91 -12.37
N ARG A 167 8.19 10.25 -11.29
CA ARG A 167 9.61 9.99 -11.11
C ARG A 167 9.92 8.50 -11.16
N ALA A 168 9.10 7.66 -10.50
CA ALA A 168 9.23 6.21 -10.59
C ALA A 168 9.12 5.71 -12.05
N ALA A 169 8.15 6.22 -12.80
CA ALA A 169 7.98 5.88 -14.22
C ALA A 169 9.17 6.35 -15.09
N GLU A 170 9.67 7.57 -14.88
CA GLU A 170 10.87 8.10 -15.56
C GLU A 170 12.13 7.27 -15.30
N LEU A 171 12.22 6.67 -14.10
CA LEU A 171 13.29 5.77 -13.71
C LEU A 171 13.15 4.35 -14.26
N GLY A 172 12.11 4.07 -15.05
CA GLY A 172 11.88 2.76 -15.68
C GLY A 172 11.14 1.74 -14.82
N ALA A 173 10.60 2.16 -13.67
CA ALA A 173 9.80 1.26 -12.83
C ALA A 173 8.54 0.80 -13.57
N THR A 174 8.21 -0.49 -13.42
CA THR A 174 6.99 -1.09 -13.99
C THR A 174 5.78 -0.92 -13.07
N PHE A 175 6.03 -0.72 -11.78
CA PHE A 175 5.05 -0.40 -10.76
C PHE A 175 5.73 0.28 -9.56
N LEU A 176 4.93 0.93 -8.71
CA LEU A 176 5.35 1.61 -7.49
C LEU A 176 4.73 0.94 -6.27
N PHE A 177 5.55 0.63 -5.26
CA PHE A 177 5.09 0.46 -3.89
C PHE A 177 5.03 1.81 -3.18
N HIS A 178 3.83 2.22 -2.77
CA HIS A 178 3.66 3.37 -1.90
C HIS A 178 3.64 2.92 -0.44
N LEU A 179 4.61 3.34 0.35
CA LEU A 179 4.86 2.82 1.71
C LEU A 179 4.00 3.48 2.80
N GLY A 180 2.77 3.91 2.45
CA GLY A 180 1.84 4.61 3.34
C GLY A 180 2.11 6.10 3.57
N ASP A 181 1.19 6.72 4.30
CA ASP A 181 1.14 8.14 4.67
C ASP A 181 1.01 9.10 3.47
N PHE A 182 -0.07 8.91 2.71
CA PHE A 182 -0.50 9.87 1.69
C PHE A 182 -1.57 10.85 2.21
N ASN A 183 -2.11 10.67 3.42
CA ASN A 183 -3.24 11.46 3.93
C ASN A 183 -2.91 12.27 5.19
N TYR A 184 -2.41 13.50 5.05
CA TYR A 184 -2.07 14.37 6.20
C TYR A 184 -3.10 15.45 6.51
N ALA A 185 -3.99 15.77 5.57
CA ALA A 185 -4.96 16.85 5.69
C ALA A 185 -6.27 16.53 4.94
N GLU A 186 -7.33 17.30 5.24
CA GLU A 186 -8.62 17.16 4.59
C GLU A 186 -8.51 17.22 3.05
N GLY A 187 -9.20 16.27 2.41
CA GLY A 187 -9.20 16.13 0.96
C GLY A 187 -7.95 15.46 0.36
N ASP A 188 -6.90 15.19 1.15
CA ASP A 188 -5.73 14.45 0.65
C ASP A 188 -6.13 13.08 0.13
N TYR A 189 -6.97 12.37 0.87
CA TYR A 189 -7.45 11.07 0.45
C TYR A 189 -8.04 11.06 -0.97
N ALA A 190 -8.93 12.02 -1.27
CA ALA A 190 -9.55 12.14 -2.59
C ALA A 190 -8.53 12.52 -3.68
N ARG A 191 -7.58 13.40 -3.37
CA ARG A 191 -6.47 13.76 -4.29
C ARG A 191 -5.54 12.58 -4.55
N ALA A 192 -5.19 11.83 -3.52
CA ALA A 192 -4.33 10.65 -3.64
C ALA A 192 -5.00 9.55 -4.45
N LEU A 193 -6.29 9.31 -4.22
CA LEU A 193 -7.07 8.35 -5.01
C LEU A 193 -7.11 8.75 -6.48
N HIS A 194 -7.30 10.04 -6.79
CA HIS A 194 -7.20 10.54 -8.15
C HIS A 194 -5.82 10.29 -8.76
N ALA A 195 -4.73 10.58 -8.03
CA ALA A 195 -3.37 10.35 -8.49
C ALA A 195 -3.07 8.85 -8.74
N PHE A 196 -3.54 7.95 -7.87
CA PHE A 196 -3.39 6.51 -8.07
C PHE A 196 -4.24 5.95 -9.23
N GLU A 197 -5.40 6.55 -9.50
CA GLU A 197 -6.29 6.15 -10.61
C GLU A 197 -5.78 6.65 -11.97
N SER A 198 -5.09 7.81 -11.99
CA SER A 198 -4.55 8.46 -13.19
C SER A 198 -3.05 8.21 -13.42
N ALA A 199 -2.41 7.42 -12.55
CA ALA A 199 -0.99 7.08 -12.62
C ALA A 199 -0.56 6.47 -13.97
N GLU A 200 0.70 6.69 -14.35
CA GLU A 200 1.29 6.09 -15.56
C GLU A 200 1.76 4.64 -15.34
N ILE A 201 1.99 4.27 -14.08
CA ILE A 201 2.38 2.93 -13.65
C ILE A 201 1.49 2.47 -12.48
N PRO A 202 1.20 1.16 -12.34
CA PRO A 202 0.44 0.65 -11.21
C PRO A 202 1.05 1.02 -9.86
N CYS A 203 0.18 1.31 -8.88
CA CYS A 203 0.57 1.64 -7.52
C CYS A 203 -0.04 0.63 -6.54
N TYR A 204 0.81 0.00 -5.72
CA TYR A 204 0.42 -0.90 -4.63
C TYR A 204 0.75 -0.22 -3.30
N VAL A 205 -0.25 -0.05 -2.45
CA VAL A 205 -0.18 0.92 -1.35
C VAL A 205 -0.28 0.19 -0.01
N SER A 206 0.74 0.35 0.82
CA SER A 206 0.69 0.03 2.24
C SER A 206 -0.09 1.12 2.99
N VAL A 207 -0.79 0.74 4.05
CA VAL A 207 -1.47 1.70 4.93
C VAL A 207 -0.45 2.29 5.91
N GLY A 208 -0.41 3.63 6.03
CA GLY A 208 0.34 4.34 7.05
C GLY A 208 -0.53 4.84 8.21
N ASN A 209 0.09 5.35 9.28
CA ASN A 209 -0.69 5.84 10.43
C ASN A 209 -1.56 7.04 10.08
N HIS A 210 -1.09 7.94 9.22
CA HIS A 210 -1.87 9.09 8.77
C HIS A 210 -3.04 8.69 7.86
N ASP A 211 -2.93 7.55 7.16
CA ASP A 211 -3.99 7.02 6.31
C ASP A 211 -5.16 6.41 7.11
N PHE A 212 -4.95 6.08 8.39
CA PHE A 212 -6.01 5.52 9.24
C PHE A 212 -6.36 6.36 10.48
N HIS A 213 -5.56 7.34 10.90
CA HIS A 213 -5.78 8.12 12.14
C HIS A 213 -6.73 9.33 12.01
N ASP A 214 -6.96 9.91 10.82
CA ASP A 214 -7.75 11.15 10.74
C ASP A 214 -9.26 10.89 10.89
N ARG A 215 -9.83 11.30 12.04
CA ARG A 215 -11.26 11.34 12.40
C ARG A 215 -12.13 10.11 12.02
N GLY A 216 -11.52 8.93 11.90
CA GLY A 216 -12.17 7.63 12.11
C GLY A 216 -13.04 7.07 10.97
N LEU A 217 -13.03 7.62 9.76
CA LEU A 217 -13.88 7.11 8.64
C LEU A 217 -13.12 6.66 7.39
N VAL A 218 -11.79 6.74 7.37
CA VAL A 218 -11.00 6.60 6.12
C VAL A 218 -10.61 5.15 5.79
N TYR A 219 -10.59 4.23 6.76
CA TYR A 219 -10.19 2.84 6.46
C TYR A 219 -11.20 2.10 5.57
N ALA A 220 -12.50 2.43 5.66
CA ALA A 220 -13.50 1.83 4.78
C ALA A 220 -13.25 2.21 3.32
N ASP A 221 -12.88 3.47 3.06
CA ASP A 221 -12.48 3.92 1.73
C ASP A 221 -11.19 3.24 1.29
N PHE A 222 -10.20 3.06 2.19
CA PHE A 222 -8.98 2.33 1.87
C PHE A 222 -9.27 0.90 1.41
N LEU A 223 -10.04 0.16 2.22
CA LEU A 223 -10.38 -1.23 1.94
C LEU A 223 -11.29 -1.41 0.72
N THR A 224 -12.03 -0.39 0.31
CA THR A 224 -12.97 -0.46 -0.83
C THR A 224 -12.47 0.20 -2.11
N ARG A 225 -11.42 1.03 -2.04
CA ARG A 225 -10.89 1.77 -3.19
C ARG A 225 -9.42 1.52 -3.49
N ILE A 226 -8.60 1.26 -2.48
CA ILE A 226 -7.15 1.12 -2.63
C ILE A 226 -6.74 -0.36 -2.57
N GLY A 227 -7.06 -1.03 -1.47
CA GLY A 227 -6.62 -2.41 -1.25
C GLY A 227 -6.80 -2.91 0.17
N PRO A 228 -6.58 -4.22 0.41
CA PRO A 228 -6.50 -4.76 1.75
C PRO A 228 -5.28 -4.19 2.49
N PHE A 229 -5.39 -4.10 3.81
CA PHE A 229 -4.27 -3.72 4.68
C PHE A 229 -3.12 -4.72 4.67
N ASN A 230 -3.43 -6.00 4.41
CA ASN A 230 -2.47 -7.08 4.31
C ASN A 230 -2.70 -7.83 3.01
N SER A 231 -1.66 -8.05 2.23
CA SER A 231 -1.72 -8.80 0.97
C SER A 231 -0.37 -9.39 0.63
N ALA A 232 -0.37 -10.38 -0.25
CA ALA A 232 0.86 -10.88 -0.83
C ALA A 232 0.64 -11.25 -2.29
N PHE A 233 1.71 -11.16 -3.07
CA PHE A 233 1.78 -11.68 -4.43
C PHE A 233 3.20 -12.13 -4.75
N SER A 234 3.37 -12.86 -5.85
CA SER A 234 4.69 -13.26 -6.33
C SER A 234 4.88 -12.83 -7.79
N LEU A 235 6.12 -12.48 -8.14
CA LEU A 235 6.60 -12.31 -9.50
C LEU A 235 7.85 -13.17 -9.68
N GLY A 236 7.74 -14.20 -10.51
CA GLY A 236 8.77 -15.22 -10.65
C GLY A 236 9.08 -15.86 -9.28
N LYS A 237 10.35 -15.75 -8.86
CA LYS A 237 10.83 -16.25 -7.57
C LYS A 237 10.88 -15.18 -6.47
N THR A 238 10.24 -14.03 -6.68
CA THR A 238 10.18 -12.94 -5.69
C THR A 238 8.78 -12.84 -5.13
N ARG A 239 8.64 -12.96 -3.81
CA ARG A 239 7.39 -12.77 -3.08
C ARG A 239 7.40 -11.40 -2.43
N PHE A 240 6.29 -10.68 -2.57
CA PHE A 240 6.06 -9.41 -1.89
C PHE A 240 4.95 -9.59 -0.86
N VAL A 241 5.20 -9.19 0.38
CA VAL A 241 4.26 -9.30 1.49
C VAL A 241 3.99 -7.89 2.03
N ASN A 242 2.84 -7.33 1.67
CA ASN A 242 2.35 -6.09 2.25
C ASN A 242 1.75 -6.38 3.63
N LEU A 243 2.36 -5.81 4.67
CA LEU A 243 1.95 -5.97 6.05
C LEU A 243 1.52 -4.64 6.64
N ASP A 244 0.38 -4.60 7.32
CA ASP A 244 -0.11 -3.40 8.01
C ASP A 244 0.58 -3.21 9.36
N THR A 245 1.39 -2.17 9.43
CA THR A 245 2.08 -1.69 10.64
C THR A 245 1.61 -0.31 11.08
N ALA A 246 0.50 0.19 10.51
CA ALA A 246 0.05 1.55 10.76
C ALA A 246 -0.31 1.76 12.23
N ALA A 247 -1.00 0.78 12.85
CA ALA A 247 -1.34 0.86 14.27
C ALA A 247 -0.14 0.54 15.15
N SER A 248 0.02 1.27 16.27
CA SER A 248 1.17 1.14 17.17
C SER A 248 1.24 -0.18 17.94
N PHE A 249 0.27 -1.09 17.74
CA PHE A 249 0.20 -2.39 18.39
C PHE A 249 0.08 -3.49 17.34
N MET A 250 0.87 -4.56 17.46
CA MET A 250 0.85 -5.74 16.62
C MET A 250 0.33 -6.95 17.43
N PRO A 251 -0.86 -7.48 17.12
CA PRO A 251 -1.40 -8.62 17.84
C PRO A 251 -0.60 -9.89 17.51
N ILE A 252 0.31 -10.28 18.41
CA ILE A 252 1.11 -11.51 18.29
C ILE A 252 0.18 -12.70 18.07
N SER A 253 0.28 -13.34 16.91
CA SER A 253 -0.50 -14.53 16.55
C SER A 253 -2.03 -14.34 16.57
N GLY A 254 -2.51 -13.10 16.64
CA GLY A 254 -3.92 -12.74 16.79
C GLY A 254 -4.34 -11.70 15.75
N GLY A 255 -5.62 -11.32 15.73
CA GLY A 255 -6.15 -10.40 14.72
C GLY A 255 -5.98 -10.88 13.27
N ALA A 256 -6.46 -10.10 12.31
CA ALA A 256 -6.16 -10.29 10.90
C ALA A 256 -4.64 -10.15 10.61
N ARG A 257 -3.95 -9.17 11.21
CA ARG A 257 -2.51 -8.96 10.98
C ARG A 257 -1.63 -10.11 11.47
N GLY A 258 -1.81 -10.55 12.71
CA GLY A 258 -1.03 -11.65 13.27
C GLY A 258 -1.34 -12.99 12.63
N ARG A 259 -2.62 -13.26 12.30
CA ARG A 259 -2.99 -14.46 11.51
C ARG A 259 -2.43 -14.43 10.10
N PHE A 260 -2.41 -13.27 9.45
CA PHE A 260 -1.83 -13.13 8.12
C PHE A 260 -0.33 -13.47 8.13
N VAL A 261 0.43 -12.96 9.11
CA VAL A 261 1.85 -13.34 9.30
C VAL A 261 1.98 -14.85 9.47
N GLN A 262 1.17 -15.49 10.31
CA GLN A 262 1.22 -16.96 10.46
C GLN A 262 0.91 -17.70 9.16
N GLN A 263 -0.07 -17.22 8.39
CA GLN A 263 -0.41 -17.79 7.09
C GLN A 263 0.76 -17.67 6.10
N MET A 264 1.44 -16.53 6.05
CA MET A 264 2.60 -16.34 5.17
C MET A 264 3.77 -17.25 5.55
N VAL A 265 4.01 -17.50 6.85
CA VAL A 265 4.99 -18.52 7.29
C VAL A 265 4.60 -19.91 6.81
N ALA A 266 3.33 -20.29 6.93
CA ALA A 266 2.84 -21.60 6.52
C ALA A 266 2.86 -21.81 4.99
N ASP A 267 2.76 -20.73 4.24
CA ASP A 267 2.78 -20.68 2.77
C ASP A 267 4.19 -20.37 2.22
N THR A 268 5.24 -20.56 3.02
CA THR A 268 6.62 -20.34 2.56
C THR A 268 6.98 -21.38 1.51
N GLN A 269 7.42 -20.91 0.34
CA GLN A 269 7.92 -21.77 -0.73
C GLN A 269 9.44 -21.80 -0.72
N ILE A 270 10.00 -22.99 -0.92
CA ILE A 270 11.45 -23.18 -1.08
C ILE A 270 11.91 -22.40 -2.33
N ASP A 271 13.04 -21.72 -2.25
CA ASP A 271 13.67 -20.92 -3.33
C ASP A 271 12.93 -19.63 -3.75
N GLN A 272 12.09 -19.06 -2.87
CA GLN A 272 11.56 -17.70 -3.05
C GLN A 272 12.29 -16.67 -2.18
N HIS A 273 12.62 -15.53 -2.77
CA HIS A 273 13.06 -14.34 -2.05
C HIS A 273 11.84 -13.57 -1.56
N THR A 274 11.76 -13.28 -0.26
CA THR A 274 10.61 -12.55 0.30
C THR A 274 10.99 -11.13 0.69
N ILE A 275 10.23 -10.16 0.17
CA ILE A 275 10.31 -8.75 0.52
C ILE A 275 9.08 -8.37 1.33
N ILE A 276 9.30 -7.89 2.55
CA ILE A 276 8.24 -7.28 3.36
C ILE A 276 8.08 -5.83 2.93
N VAL A 277 6.86 -5.41 2.64
CA VAL A 277 6.50 -4.02 2.31
C VAL A 277 5.57 -3.53 3.40
N THR A 278 5.91 -2.42 4.04
CA THR A 278 5.12 -1.89 5.15
C THR A 278 5.32 -0.40 5.33
N HIS A 279 4.66 0.19 6.33
CA HIS A 279 4.84 1.59 6.65
C HIS A 279 5.88 1.82 7.75
N ARG A 280 5.70 1.26 8.96
CA ARG A 280 6.63 1.49 10.07
C ARG A 280 7.85 0.55 10.03
N PRO A 281 9.03 1.04 10.39
CA PRO A 281 10.22 0.19 10.53
C PRO A 281 10.08 -0.78 11.70
N LEU A 282 10.86 -1.88 11.67
CA LEU A 282 11.09 -2.70 12.85
C LEU A 282 11.98 -1.97 13.85
N VAL A 283 13.00 -1.25 13.40
CA VAL A 283 13.91 -0.51 14.29
C VAL A 283 14.11 0.90 13.75
N ASP A 284 13.95 1.90 14.60
CA ASP A 284 14.25 3.30 14.28
C ASP A 284 15.77 3.45 14.08
N PRO A 285 16.25 4.06 12.98
CA PRO A 285 17.66 4.37 12.80
C PRO A 285 18.18 5.39 13.82
N ASP A 286 17.31 6.24 14.38
CA ASP A 286 17.65 7.07 15.53
C ASP A 286 17.44 6.28 16.83
N LYS A 287 18.49 6.19 17.65
CA LYS A 287 18.47 5.40 18.90
C LYS A 287 17.80 6.15 20.05
N ASP A 288 17.62 7.46 19.91
CA ASP A 288 17.04 8.32 20.92
C ASP A 288 15.54 8.57 20.67
N ASP A 289 14.98 7.99 19.61
CA ASP A 289 13.57 8.12 19.22
C ASP A 289 12.81 6.77 19.22
N ASP A 290 11.48 6.83 19.16
CA ASP A 290 10.57 5.66 19.28
C ASP A 290 9.50 5.66 18.18
N HIS A 291 9.90 5.87 16.92
CA HIS A 291 9.01 5.73 15.75
C HIS A 291 8.89 4.28 15.25
N ASP A 292 9.51 3.32 15.95
CA ASP A 292 9.50 1.92 15.56
C ASP A 292 8.21 1.18 15.92
N LEU A 293 8.09 -0.05 15.44
CA LEU A 293 6.91 -0.85 15.69
C LEU A 293 6.86 -1.35 17.14
N GLY A 294 5.78 -0.98 17.84
CA GLY A 294 5.28 -1.67 19.03
C GLY A 294 6.31 -1.81 20.15
N SER A 295 6.20 -2.88 20.92
CA SER A 295 7.12 -3.26 21.98
C SER A 295 8.23 -4.17 21.47
N LYS A 296 9.33 -4.27 22.24
CA LYS A 296 10.44 -5.21 21.99
C LYS A 296 9.97 -6.65 21.72
N ARG A 297 8.90 -7.09 22.36
CA ARG A 297 8.34 -8.45 22.17
C ARG A 297 7.67 -8.60 20.80
N GLU A 298 6.93 -7.60 20.35
CA GLU A 298 6.28 -7.62 19.04
C GLU A 298 7.32 -7.61 17.92
N ARG A 299 8.36 -6.78 18.06
CA ARG A 299 9.50 -6.76 17.13
C ARG A 299 10.24 -8.08 17.04
N ALA A 300 10.58 -8.67 18.19
CA ALA A 300 11.25 -9.97 18.23
C ALA A 300 10.40 -11.06 17.57
N TRP A 301 9.08 -11.06 17.82
CA TRP A 301 8.17 -12.00 17.19
C TRP A 301 8.10 -11.81 15.67
N LEU A 302 8.01 -10.56 15.18
CA LEU A 302 8.01 -10.30 13.74
C LEU A 302 9.33 -10.70 13.08
N LEU A 303 10.46 -10.36 13.68
CA LEU A 303 11.77 -10.75 13.15
C LEU A 303 11.88 -12.27 13.03
N GLU A 304 11.49 -13.01 14.07
CA GLU A 304 11.42 -14.48 14.02
C GLU A 304 10.52 -14.99 12.88
N LYS A 305 9.37 -14.34 12.63
CA LYS A 305 8.45 -14.74 11.55
C LYS A 305 8.95 -14.36 10.17
N PHE A 306 9.62 -13.23 10.02
CA PHE A 306 10.25 -12.83 8.77
C PHE A 306 11.39 -13.78 8.40
N GLU A 307 12.23 -14.16 9.36
CA GLU A 307 13.25 -15.19 9.16
C GLU A 307 12.62 -16.53 8.74
N ALA A 308 11.53 -16.95 9.40
CA ALA A 308 10.82 -18.17 9.05
C ALA A 308 10.15 -18.13 7.66
N MET A 309 9.84 -16.94 7.13
CA MET A 309 9.34 -16.74 5.76
C MET A 309 10.47 -16.72 4.71
N GLY A 310 11.74 -16.73 5.14
CA GLY A 310 12.86 -16.44 4.25
C GLY A 310 12.86 -14.99 3.73
N ALA A 311 12.34 -14.05 4.53
CA ALA A 311 12.40 -12.64 4.17
C ALA A 311 13.83 -12.10 4.35
N ASP A 312 14.34 -11.49 3.28
CA ASP A 312 15.70 -10.92 3.25
C ASP A 312 15.69 -9.38 3.25
N THR A 313 14.57 -8.77 2.85
CA THR A 313 14.43 -7.33 2.74
C THR A 313 13.12 -6.85 3.33
N MET A 314 13.14 -5.69 3.97
CA MET A 314 11.96 -4.95 4.41
C MET A 314 12.01 -3.51 3.92
N LEU A 315 10.97 -3.06 3.21
CA LEU A 315 10.78 -1.69 2.78
C LEU A 315 9.79 -0.99 3.71
N CYS A 316 10.14 0.19 4.19
CA CYS A 316 9.29 1.01 5.07
C CYS A 316 9.44 2.52 4.85
N GLY A 317 8.49 3.30 5.37
CA GLY A 317 8.48 4.76 5.37
C GLY A 317 8.55 5.32 6.81
N HIS A 318 7.60 6.17 7.16
CA HIS A 318 7.30 6.71 8.49
C HIS A 318 8.30 7.72 9.08
N ILE A 319 9.61 7.47 8.93
CA ILE A 319 10.65 8.26 9.62
C ILE A 319 11.05 9.50 8.81
N HIS A 320 10.44 9.72 7.65
CA HIS A 320 10.72 10.88 6.78
C HIS A 320 12.17 11.01 6.29
N ILE A 321 12.96 9.93 6.37
CA ILE A 321 14.36 9.89 5.94
C ILE A 321 14.65 8.70 5.03
N PHE A 322 15.87 8.67 4.48
CA PHE A 322 16.45 7.46 3.92
C PHE A 322 17.38 6.85 4.95
N SER A 323 17.22 5.55 5.20
CA SER A 323 18.15 4.78 6.00
C SER A 323 18.18 3.33 5.52
N ARG A 324 19.32 2.66 5.67
CA ARG A 324 19.46 1.23 5.40
C ARG A 324 20.23 0.60 6.55
N SER A 325 19.65 -0.42 7.17
CA SER A 325 20.24 -1.09 8.33
C SER A 325 20.01 -2.60 8.26
N GLN A 326 21.01 -3.37 8.71
CA GLN A 326 20.92 -4.80 8.82
C GLN A 326 20.39 -5.18 10.22
N ILE A 327 19.28 -5.92 10.28
CA ILE A 327 18.66 -6.42 11.51
C ILE A 327 18.71 -7.96 11.47
N GLY A 328 19.74 -8.55 12.07
CA GLY A 328 19.99 -9.99 11.92
C GLY A 328 20.26 -10.33 10.45
N SER A 329 19.43 -11.18 9.85
CA SER A 329 19.49 -11.52 8.42
C SER A 329 18.67 -10.60 7.51
N LEU A 330 17.84 -9.72 8.08
CA LEU A 330 16.94 -8.83 7.34
C LEU A 330 17.60 -7.48 7.01
N ASP A 331 17.56 -7.07 5.75
CA ASP A 331 17.93 -5.73 5.29
C ASP A 331 16.72 -4.78 5.36
N GLN A 332 16.71 -3.88 6.34
CA GLN A 332 15.67 -2.87 6.49
C GLN A 332 16.05 -1.61 5.71
N ILE A 333 15.20 -1.20 4.78
CA ILE A 333 15.36 -0.01 3.95
C ILE A 333 14.18 0.95 4.22
N VAL A 334 14.50 2.08 4.84
CA VAL A 334 13.58 3.19 5.06
C VAL A 334 13.66 4.16 3.87
N VAL A 335 12.53 4.45 3.23
CA VAL A 335 12.40 5.34 2.06
C VAL A 335 11.18 6.27 2.22
N GLY A 336 11.09 6.95 3.37
CA GLY A 336 9.97 7.82 3.73
C GLY A 336 10.09 9.24 3.19
N GLN A 337 10.74 9.42 2.05
CA GLN A 337 11.22 10.72 1.59
C GLN A 337 10.26 11.44 0.64
N GLY A 338 9.02 10.97 0.52
CA GLY A 338 8.07 11.37 -0.51
C GLY A 338 7.69 12.85 -0.52
N LEU A 339 7.71 13.52 0.63
CA LEU A 339 7.47 14.97 0.76
C LEU A 339 8.68 15.83 0.33
N GLY A 340 9.83 15.21 0.04
CA GLY A 340 11.03 15.93 -0.40
C GLY A 340 11.62 16.87 0.66
N HIS A 341 11.26 16.72 1.95
CA HIS A 341 11.71 17.64 3.00
C HIS A 341 13.24 17.69 3.16
N GLN A 342 13.94 16.59 2.87
CA GLN A 342 15.40 16.56 2.96
C GLN A 342 16.09 17.36 1.85
N ASP A 343 15.40 17.65 0.74
CA ASP A 343 15.91 18.58 -0.29
C ASP A 343 16.13 19.99 0.28
N LEU A 344 15.56 20.31 1.45
CA LEU A 344 15.70 21.59 2.14
C LEU A 344 16.92 21.65 3.08
N LEU A 345 17.57 20.51 3.36
CA LEU A 345 18.69 20.39 4.29
C LEU A 345 20.02 20.36 3.52
N VAL A 346 20.66 21.51 3.33
CA VAL A 346 21.96 21.59 2.64
C VAL A 346 23.10 21.62 3.65
N ASN A 347 23.78 20.47 3.82
CA ASN A 347 25.22 20.30 4.13
C ASN A 347 25.62 18.83 4.48
N ASP A 348 25.15 17.84 3.71
CA ASP A 348 25.86 16.57 3.42
C ASP A 348 24.96 15.64 2.60
N ILE A 349 24.98 15.76 1.26
CA ILE A 349 24.58 14.71 0.30
C ILE A 349 23.30 13.90 0.65
N THR A 350 22.21 14.55 1.07
CA THR A 350 20.91 13.89 1.26
C THR A 350 19.83 14.61 0.48
N GLU A 351 19.97 14.60 -0.85
CA GLU A 351 18.79 14.71 -1.71
C GLU A 351 17.81 13.58 -1.36
N SER A 352 16.52 13.88 -1.41
CA SER A 352 15.49 12.90 -1.13
C SER A 352 15.61 11.72 -2.10
N LYS A 353 15.39 10.49 -1.61
CA LYS A 353 15.65 9.27 -2.39
C LYS A 353 14.38 8.49 -2.68
N ILE A 354 14.39 7.81 -3.82
CA ILE A 354 13.45 6.77 -4.19
C ILE A 354 14.22 5.46 -4.36
N ALA A 355 13.69 4.35 -3.84
CA ALA A 355 14.30 3.05 -4.02
C ALA A 355 13.84 2.45 -5.36
N LEU A 356 14.77 1.85 -6.10
CA LEU A 356 14.52 1.11 -7.32
C LEU A 356 15.07 -0.31 -7.14
N GLY A 357 14.18 -1.30 -7.15
CA GLY A 357 14.53 -2.72 -7.08
C GLY A 357 14.47 -3.35 -8.47
N THR A 358 15.51 -4.09 -8.85
CA THR A 358 15.56 -4.88 -10.09
C THR A 358 15.52 -6.36 -9.76
N ILE A 359 14.49 -7.07 -10.24
CA ILE A 359 14.33 -8.52 -10.03
C ILE A 359 15.33 -9.29 -10.90
N GLN A 360 16.22 -10.04 -10.28
CA GLN A 360 17.21 -10.88 -10.94
C GLN A 360 16.61 -12.26 -11.30
N SER A 361 17.28 -13.02 -12.18
CA SER A 361 16.82 -14.36 -12.62
C SER A 361 16.54 -15.34 -11.46
N GLY A 362 17.24 -15.17 -10.33
CA GLY A 362 17.05 -15.96 -9.10
C GLY A 362 15.91 -15.50 -8.18
N GLY A 363 15.28 -14.35 -8.45
CA GLY A 363 14.30 -13.71 -7.56
C GLY A 363 14.90 -12.71 -6.57
N ALA A 364 16.22 -12.74 -6.37
CA ALA A 364 16.90 -11.72 -5.58
C ALA A 364 16.68 -10.33 -6.21
N VAL A 365 16.63 -9.30 -5.37
CA VAL A 365 16.46 -7.92 -5.84
C VAL A 365 17.75 -7.14 -5.65
N GLU A 366 18.19 -6.52 -6.75
CA GLU A 366 19.29 -5.54 -6.72
C GLU A 366 18.71 -4.15 -6.48
N TRP A 367 19.24 -3.46 -5.47
CA TRP A 367 18.74 -2.16 -5.02
C TRP A 367 19.60 -1.00 -5.50
N GLN A 368 18.94 0.01 -6.06
CA GLN A 368 19.50 1.34 -6.30
C GLN A 368 18.69 2.38 -5.52
N PHE A 369 19.37 3.38 -4.97
CA PHE A 369 18.73 4.50 -4.27
C PHE A 369 19.02 5.76 -5.04
N LEU A 370 18.03 6.17 -5.83
CA LEU A 370 18.19 7.24 -6.80
C LEU A 370 17.59 8.54 -6.26
N PRO A 371 18.09 9.69 -6.69
CA PRO A 371 17.50 10.98 -6.36
C PRO A 371 16.02 11.07 -6.78
N LEU A 372 15.18 11.50 -5.85
CA LEU A 372 13.78 11.86 -6.06
C LEU A 372 13.67 13.10 -6.96
N MET A 373 14.62 14.04 -6.83
CA MET A 373 14.71 15.27 -7.64
C MET A 373 13.39 16.05 -7.67
N MET A 374 12.73 16.22 -6.53
CA MET A 374 11.48 16.98 -6.50
C MET A 374 11.73 18.45 -6.90
N PRO A 375 10.97 19.00 -7.87
CA PRO A 375 11.13 20.40 -8.22
C PRO A 375 10.79 21.31 -7.03
N LEU A 376 11.60 22.34 -6.76
CA LEU A 376 11.40 23.29 -5.65
C LEU A 376 9.97 23.88 -5.59
N THR A 377 9.31 24.03 -6.74
CA THR A 377 7.91 24.51 -6.82
C THR A 377 6.87 23.57 -6.20
N LEU A 378 7.23 22.31 -5.97
CA LEU A 378 6.37 21.31 -5.33
C LEU A 378 6.55 21.26 -3.80
N HIS A 379 7.57 21.92 -3.26
CA HIS A 379 7.75 22.11 -1.80
C HIS A 379 6.96 23.31 -1.26
N CYS A 380 5.97 23.79 -2.02
CA CYS A 380 5.17 24.97 -1.67
C CYS A 380 3.98 24.66 -0.78
N HIS A 381 3.82 23.41 -0.36
CA HIS A 381 2.72 23.00 0.47
C HIS A 381 2.86 23.54 1.91
N PRO A 382 1.78 24.01 2.56
CA PRO A 382 1.81 24.53 3.93
C PRO A 382 2.44 23.58 4.97
N ARG A 383 2.45 22.27 4.71
CA ARG A 383 3.10 21.23 5.55
C ARG A 383 4.59 21.47 5.71
N THR A 384 5.24 22.05 4.71
CA THR A 384 6.66 22.36 4.75
C THR A 384 6.97 23.59 5.62
N GLU A 385 5.99 24.41 5.99
CA GLU A 385 6.24 25.68 6.70
C GLU A 385 6.85 25.47 8.09
N ALA A 386 6.44 24.44 8.82
CA ALA A 386 7.03 24.14 10.13
C ALA A 386 8.52 23.79 9.99
N VAL A 387 8.87 22.96 9.00
CA VAL A 387 10.25 22.61 8.68
C VAL A 387 11.01 23.84 8.19
N LYS A 388 10.45 24.62 7.27
CA LYS A 388 11.08 25.86 6.80
C LYS A 388 11.33 26.82 7.97
N ALA A 389 10.38 26.98 8.89
CA ALA A 389 10.51 27.87 10.03
C ALA A 389 11.70 27.52 10.94
N THR A 390 11.98 26.23 11.19
CA THR A 390 13.15 25.80 11.96
C THR A 390 14.46 26.03 11.21
N LEU A 391 14.43 26.03 9.87
CA LEU A 391 15.60 26.17 9.00
C LEU A 391 15.88 27.62 8.55
N ARG A 392 14.94 28.55 8.76
CA ARG A 392 15.06 29.97 8.34
C ARG A 392 16.26 30.69 8.94
N ASN A 393 16.68 30.29 10.13
CA ASN A 393 17.80 30.88 10.86
C ASN A 393 18.91 29.84 10.99
N GLY A 394 19.88 29.84 10.07
CA GLY A 394 20.97 28.89 10.10
C GLY A 394 21.60 28.62 8.74
N PRO A 395 22.39 27.54 8.60
CA PRO A 395 23.08 27.19 7.36
C PRO A 395 22.15 26.90 6.18
N HIS A 396 20.86 26.65 6.44
CA HIS A 396 19.86 26.27 5.44
C HIS A 396 18.98 27.43 4.96
N ALA A 397 19.22 28.66 5.45
CA ALA A 397 18.38 29.82 5.13
C ALA A 397 18.29 30.12 3.62
N GLN A 398 19.36 29.84 2.86
CA GLN A 398 19.38 30.04 1.40
C GLN A 398 18.46 29.07 0.66
N SER A 399 18.43 27.80 1.05
CA SER A 399 17.54 26.79 0.46
C SER A 399 16.08 27.12 0.72
N VAL A 400 15.76 27.56 1.95
CA VAL A 400 14.42 28.04 2.29
C VAL A 400 14.03 29.25 1.43
N ALA A 401 14.93 30.22 1.25
CA ALA A 401 14.67 31.37 0.40
C ALA A 401 14.44 31.00 -1.08
N ALA A 402 15.17 30.00 -1.60
CA ALA A 402 14.99 29.49 -2.96
C ALA A 402 13.62 28.84 -3.16
N VAL A 403 13.15 28.05 -2.19
CA VAL A 403 11.77 27.51 -2.19
C VAL A 403 10.75 28.62 -2.16
N ASP A 404 10.86 29.57 -1.22
CA ASP A 404 9.91 30.67 -1.10
C ASP A 404 9.83 31.50 -2.41
N GLN A 405 10.96 31.72 -3.08
CA GLN A 405 11.00 32.35 -4.40
C GLN A 405 10.32 31.50 -5.48
N ALA A 406 10.57 30.19 -5.51
CA ALA A 406 9.93 29.27 -6.44
C ALA A 406 8.41 29.27 -6.27
N CYS A 407 7.92 29.23 -5.03
CA CYS A 407 6.51 29.31 -4.68
C CYS A 407 5.87 30.62 -5.15
N ALA A 408 6.50 31.77 -4.86
CA ALA A 408 6.02 33.07 -5.32
C ALA A 408 5.95 33.17 -6.86
N SER A 409 6.89 32.55 -7.58
CA SER A 409 6.91 32.55 -9.05
C SER A 409 5.86 31.61 -9.67
N GLY A 410 5.62 30.45 -9.05
CA GLY A 410 4.61 29.48 -9.48
C GLY A 410 3.20 30.03 -9.37
N HIS A 411 2.87 30.70 -8.26
CA HIS A 411 1.57 31.36 -8.07
C HIS A 411 1.30 32.43 -9.14
N LYS A 412 2.30 33.22 -9.53
CA LYS A 412 2.16 34.23 -10.60
C LYS A 412 1.89 33.60 -11.97
N LYS A 413 2.50 32.45 -12.28
CA LYS A 413 2.26 31.72 -13.54
C LYS A 413 0.85 31.11 -13.58
N SER A 414 0.40 30.50 -12.48
CA SER A 414 -0.95 29.95 -12.37
C SER A 414 -2.03 31.02 -12.51
N ALA A 415 -1.89 32.16 -11.81
CA ALA A 415 -2.82 33.29 -11.91
C ALA A 415 -2.91 33.87 -13.35
N ARG A 416 -1.79 33.91 -14.08
CA ARG A 416 -1.75 34.40 -15.47
C ARG A 416 -2.29 33.39 -16.49
N ALA A 417 -2.25 32.09 -16.18
CA ALA A 417 -2.88 31.05 -16.99
C ALA A 417 -4.40 31.05 -16.80
N ALA A 418 -4.87 31.19 -15.55
CA ALA A 418 -6.29 31.31 -15.23
C ALA A 418 -6.92 32.58 -15.87
N SER A 419 -6.19 33.70 -15.88
CA SER A 419 -6.65 34.95 -16.51
C SER A 419 -6.67 34.93 -18.05
N LYS A 420 -6.14 33.89 -18.69
CA LYS A 420 -6.16 33.70 -20.15
C LYS A 420 -7.18 32.65 -20.60
N ALA A 421 -7.74 31.90 -19.66
CA ALA A 421 -8.78 30.89 -19.89
C ALA A 421 -10.20 31.42 -19.63
N LEU A 422 -10.30 32.68 -19.17
CA LEU A 422 -11.50 33.53 -19.15
C LEU A 422 -11.38 34.53 -20.30
#